data_AF-A0A128A3U9-F1
#
_entry.id   AF-A0A128A3U9-F1
#
_cell.length_a   1.000
_cell.length_b   1.000
_cell.length_c   1.000
_cell.angle_alpha   90.00
_cell.angle_beta   90.00
_cell.angle_gamma   90.00
#
_symmetry.space_group_name_H-M   'P 1'
#
loop_
_entity.id
_entity.type
_entity.pdbx_description
1 polymer ?
#
loop_
_entity_poly.entity_id
_entity_poly.type
_entity_poly.pdbx_seq_one_letter_code
_entity_poly.pdbx_strand_id
1 'polypeptide(L)'
;MLSTKLTLKNKKNHYDVKLLRGYGVSINLKDNRIILKNGQHDITGKSETEEYFVTRIPYEKIVISGRGYVSTDAIKLLYYFKILYFLETHE
;
A
#
# COMPACT_ATOMS: atom_id res chain seq x y z
N MET A 1 23.78 0.39 -11.02
CA MET A 1 23.58 0.93 -9.66
C MET A 1 22.63 -0.01 -8.92
N LEU A 2 23.16 -0.89 -8.07
CA LEU A 2 22.38 -1.89 -7.34
C LEU A 2 21.78 -1.22 -6.10
N SER A 3 20.44 -1.13 -6.02
CA SER A 3 19.77 -0.78 -4.77
C SER A 3 19.82 -1.99 -3.84
N THR A 4 20.74 -1.97 -2.89
CA THR A 4 20.86 -2.99 -1.84
C THR A 4 19.71 -2.83 -0.86
N LYS A 5 18.66 -3.65 -1.01
CA LYS A 5 17.62 -3.81 0.00
C LYS A 5 18.30 -4.36 1.27
N LEU A 6 18.49 -3.51 2.28
CA LEU A 6 19.02 -3.88 3.60
C LEU A 6 17.95 -4.67 4.38
N THR A 7 17.70 -5.90 3.94
CA THR A 7 16.96 -6.87 4.76
C THR A 7 17.97 -7.89 5.28
N LEU A 8 18.03 -8.04 6.60
CA LEU A 8 18.78 -9.11 7.27
C LEU A 8 18.43 -10.45 6.60
N LYS A 9 19.42 -11.12 6.00
CA LYS A 9 19.22 -12.43 5.36
C LYS A 9 18.49 -13.36 6.34
N ASN A 10 17.41 -13.99 5.88
CA ASN A 10 16.63 -15.01 6.59
C ASN A 10 15.76 -14.54 7.79
N LYS A 11 15.36 -13.26 7.88
CA LYS A 11 14.24 -12.84 8.75
C LYS A 11 13.13 -12.23 7.90
N LYS A 12 11.87 -12.70 8.04
CA LYS A 12 10.69 -11.97 7.57
C LYS A 12 10.71 -10.61 8.26
N ASN A 13 11.02 -9.57 7.51
CA ASN A 13 11.25 -8.24 8.04
C ASN A 13 9.92 -7.49 8.01
N HIS A 14 9.62 -6.64 9.00
CA HIS A 14 8.35 -5.90 9.07
C HIS A 14 8.17 -4.91 7.90
N TYR A 15 9.18 -4.74 7.06
CA TYR A 15 9.21 -3.88 5.87
C TYR A 15 8.41 -4.39 4.67
N ASP A 16 7.88 -5.62 4.72
CA ASP A 16 7.02 -6.14 3.65
C ASP A 16 5.52 -5.81 3.90
N VAL A 17 5.22 -4.97 4.90
CA VAL A 17 3.87 -4.44 5.16
C VAL A 17 3.81 -2.95 4.81
N LYS A 18 2.92 -2.60 3.88
CA LYS A 18 2.57 -1.20 3.59
C LYS A 18 1.37 -0.78 4.42
N LEU A 19 1.52 0.26 5.25
CA LEU A 19 0.41 0.90 5.94
C LEU A 19 -0.03 2.16 5.18
N LEU A 20 -1.31 2.22 4.82
CA LEU A 20 -1.97 3.41 4.29
C LEU A 20 -2.93 3.94 5.35
N ARG A 21 -2.75 5.20 5.76
CA ARG A 21 -3.48 5.79 6.88
C ARG A 21 -3.90 7.23 6.66
N GLY A 22 -4.86 7.69 7.46
CA GLY A 22 -5.34 9.07 7.45
C GLY A 22 -6.46 9.34 6.44
N TYR A 23 -6.75 10.61 6.19
CA TYR A 23 -7.81 11.04 5.28
C TYR A 23 -7.29 11.17 3.83
N GLY A 24 -8.07 10.66 2.88
CA GLY A 24 -7.72 10.69 1.45
C GLY A 24 -6.82 9.53 1.00
N VAL A 25 -6.77 8.44 1.78
CA VAL A 25 -6.12 7.19 1.35
C VAL A 25 -6.77 6.69 0.07
N SER A 26 -5.96 6.23 -0.88
CA SER A 26 -6.52 5.56 -2.05
C SER A 26 -5.65 4.45 -2.61
N ILE A 27 -6.30 3.41 -3.13
CA ILE A 27 -5.66 2.39 -3.97
C ILE A 27 -6.40 2.33 -5.30
N ASN A 28 -5.66 2.54 -6.39
CA ASN A 28 -6.21 2.48 -7.75
C ASN A 28 -5.38 1.60 -8.67
N LEU A 29 -6.00 1.07 -9.73
CA LEU A 29 -5.35 0.35 -10.80
C LEU A 29 -5.40 1.21 -12.07
N LYS A 30 -4.23 1.47 -12.67
CA LYS A 30 -4.12 2.23 -13.92
C LYS A 30 -3.01 1.64 -14.77
N ASP A 31 -3.25 1.39 -16.06
CA ASP A 31 -2.22 0.94 -17.00
C ASP A 31 -1.40 -0.28 -16.50
N ASN A 32 -2.07 -1.25 -15.88
CA ASN A 32 -1.48 -2.43 -15.25
C ASN A 32 -0.48 -2.14 -14.11
N ARG A 33 -0.67 -0.99 -13.46
CA ARG A 33 0.09 -0.55 -12.30
C ARG A 33 -0.87 -0.27 -11.15
N ILE A 34 -0.49 -0.74 -9.98
CA ILE A 34 -1.17 -0.40 -8.75
C ILE A 34 -0.57 0.87 -8.18
N ILE A 35 -1.44 1.81 -7.82
CA ILE A 35 -1.08 3.09 -7.25
C ILE A 35 -1.55 3.09 -5.79
N LEU A 36 -0.61 3.22 -4.86
CA LEU A 36 -0.86 3.28 -3.42
C LEU A 36 -0.65 4.72 -2.95
N LYS A 37 -1.71 5.38 -2.50
CA LYS A 37 -1.65 6.76 -2.00
C LYS A 37 -1.99 6.79 -0.52
N ASN A 38 -1.08 7.34 0.27
CA ASN A 38 -1.29 7.58 1.68
C ASN A 38 -2.25 8.77 1.90
N GLY A 39 -2.86 8.84 3.07
CA GLY A 39 -3.63 10.03 3.45
C GLY A 39 -2.77 11.28 3.47
N GLN A 40 -3.43 12.43 3.52
CA GLN A 40 -2.75 13.72 3.62
C GLN A 40 -2.01 13.82 4.96
N HIS A 41 -0.75 14.25 4.91
CA HIS A 41 0.04 14.49 6.11
C HIS A 41 -0.42 15.80 6.78
N ASP A 42 -0.81 15.73 8.05
CA ASP A 42 -1.46 16.84 8.79
C ASP A 42 -0.64 18.14 8.77
N ILE A 43 0.69 18.04 8.87
CA ILE A 43 1.58 19.21 8.91
C ILE A 43 1.90 19.77 7.53
N THR A 44 2.13 18.90 6.53
CA THR A 44 2.69 19.34 5.24
C THR A 44 1.64 19.45 4.13
N GLY A 45 0.45 18.91 4.35
CA GLY A 45 -0.60 18.81 3.35
C GLY A 45 -0.25 17.89 2.17
N LYS A 46 0.87 17.16 2.21
CA LYS A 46 1.31 16.28 1.13
C LYS A 46 0.85 14.85 1.37
N SER A 47 0.63 14.11 0.29
CA SER A 47 0.37 12.67 0.32
C SER A 47 1.50 11.93 -0.38
N GLU A 48 2.04 10.90 0.27
CA GLU A 48 2.97 9.98 -0.37
C GLU A 48 2.22 9.08 -1.36
N THR A 49 2.79 8.89 -2.54
CA THR A 49 2.24 8.01 -3.58
C THR A 49 3.34 7.08 -4.06
N GLU A 50 3.03 5.79 -4.13
CA GLU A 50 3.89 4.75 -4.69
C GLU A 50 3.16 4.06 -5.84
N GLU A 51 3.93 3.59 -6.82
CA GLU A 51 3.39 2.92 -7.99
C GLU A 51 4.23 1.69 -8.34
N TYR A 52 3.56 0.57 -8.57
CA TYR A 52 4.20 -0.70 -8.90
C TYR A 52 3.48 -1.38 -10.04
N PHE A 53 4.23 -2.07 -10.90
CA PHE A 53 3.61 -3.07 -11.76
C PHE A 53 2.97 -4.16 -10.89
N VAL A 54 1.80 -4.64 -11.30
CA VAL A 54 1.04 -5.68 -10.60
C VAL A 54 1.88 -6.91 -10.26
N THR A 55 2.82 -7.28 -11.13
CA THR A 55 3.71 -8.45 -10.97
C THR A 55 4.92 -8.18 -10.06
N ARG A 56 5.10 -6.95 -9.58
CA ARG A 56 6.29 -6.49 -8.84
C ARG A 56 5.94 -5.70 -7.58
N ILE A 57 4.78 -5.96 -6.99
CA ILE A 57 4.39 -5.37 -5.71
C ILE A 57 5.36 -5.90 -4.64
N PRO A 58 6.10 -5.04 -3.91
CA PRO A 58 7.14 -5.48 -2.98
C PRO A 58 6.62 -5.81 -1.58
N TYR A 59 5.30 -5.94 -1.40
CA TYR A 59 4.63 -6.08 -0.11
C TYR A 59 3.92 -7.44 0.02
N GLU A 60 4.12 -8.08 1.15
CA GLU A 60 3.34 -9.25 1.58
C GLU A 60 1.96 -8.84 2.10
N LYS A 61 1.81 -7.60 2.61
CA LYS A 61 0.54 -7.07 3.11
C LYS A 61 0.41 -5.57 2.86
N ILE A 62 -0.79 -5.15 2.50
CA ILE A 62 -1.21 -3.76 2.40
C ILE A 62 -2.36 -3.58 3.37
N VAL A 63 -2.14 -2.74 4.38
CA VAL A 63 -3.07 -2.49 5.47
C VAL A 63 -3.63 -1.08 5.32
N ILE A 64 -4.95 -0.95 5.34
CA ILE A 64 -5.64 0.34 5.28
C ILE A 64 -6.21 0.65 6.66
N SER A 65 -5.85 1.82 7.21
CA SER A 65 -6.34 2.37 8.48
C SER A 65 -6.64 3.86 8.30
N GLY A 66 -7.75 4.17 7.65
CA GLY A 66 -8.09 5.55 7.31
C GLY A 66 -9.35 5.69 6.47
N ARG A 67 -9.69 6.94 6.16
CA ARG A 67 -10.87 7.31 5.38
C ARG A 67 -10.46 7.59 3.94
N GLY A 68 -11.03 6.85 2.99
CA GLY A 68 -10.56 6.85 1.62
C GLY A 68 -11.37 5.94 0.71
N TYR A 69 -10.81 5.61 -0.45
CA TYR A 69 -11.44 4.70 -1.41
C TYR A 69 -10.46 3.67 -1.97
N VAL A 70 -10.96 2.50 -2.31
CA VAL A 70 -10.21 1.49 -3.07
C VAL A 70 -11.05 1.13 -4.30
N SER A 71 -10.46 1.25 -5.49
CA SER A 71 -11.14 0.83 -6.72
C SER A 71 -11.47 -0.66 -6.67
N THR A 72 -12.61 -1.06 -7.21
CA THR A 72 -13.05 -2.47 -7.27
C THR A 72 -12.03 -3.37 -7.98
N ASP A 73 -11.39 -2.86 -9.03
CA ASP A 73 -10.33 -3.57 -9.75
C ASP A 73 -9.11 -3.83 -8.87
N ALA A 74 -8.70 -2.84 -8.07
CA ALA A 74 -7.64 -3.02 -7.09
C ALA A 74 -8.04 -4.00 -5.97
N ILE A 75 -9.30 -3.97 -5.49
CA ILE A 75 -9.79 -4.97 -4.52
C ILE A 75 -9.66 -6.37 -5.11
N LYS A 76 -10.20 -6.60 -6.31
CA LYS A 76 -10.17 -7.89 -6.99
C LYS A 76 -8.75 -8.42 -7.12
N LEU A 77 -7.84 -7.55 -7.57
CA LEU A 77 -6.44 -7.90 -7.79
C LEU A 77 -5.72 -8.24 -6.48
N LEU A 78 -5.78 -7.34 -5.49
CA LEU A 78 -5.05 -7.52 -4.24
C LEU A 78 -5.64 -8.66 -3.38
N TYR A 79 -6.94 -8.89 -3.49
CA TYR A 79 -7.61 -10.03 -2.85
C TYR A 79 -7.17 -11.36 -3.49
N TYR A 80 -7.03 -11.42 -4.82
CA TYR A 80 -6.48 -12.58 -5.51
C TYR A 80 -5.06 -12.92 -5.02
N PHE A 81 -4.21 -11.90 -4.83
CA PHE A 81 -2.88 -12.08 -4.23
C PHE A 81 -2.89 -12.30 -2.71
N LYS A 82 -4.04 -12.17 -2.05
CA LYS A 82 -4.23 -12.29 -0.59
C LYS A 82 -3.37 -11.32 0.23
N ILE A 83 -3.21 -10.09 -0.26
CA ILE A 83 -2.37 -9.09 0.41
C ILE A 83 -3.14 -7.86 0.92
N LEU A 84 -4.44 -7.72 0.69
CA LEU A 84 -5.24 -6.57 1.16
C LEU A 84 -5.90 -6.83 2.53
N TYR A 85 -5.71 -5.90 3.47
CA TYR A 85 -6.30 -5.92 4.81
C TYR A 85 -6.86 -4.55 5.19
N PHE A 86 -8.06 -4.54 5.78
CA PHE A 86 -8.69 -3.36 6.35
C PHE A 86 -8.63 -3.43 7.88
N LEU A 87 -8.18 -2.37 8.52
CA LEU A 87 -8.27 -2.21 9.97
C LEU A 87 -9.43 -1.29 10.28
N GLU A 88 -10.42 -1.79 11.02
CA GLU A 88 -11.42 -0.94 11.65
C GLU A 88 -10.75 -0.15 12.78
N THR A 89 -10.83 1.16 12.67
CA THR A 89 -10.54 2.07 13.78
C THR A 89 -11.87 2.44 14.40
N HIS A 90 -12.13 1.95 15.61
CA HIS A 90 -13.19 2.51 16.44
C HIS A 90 -12.70 3.89 16.90
N GLU A 91 -13.23 4.96 16.27
CA GLU A 91 -13.19 6.31 16.85
C GLU A 91 -14.23 6.43 17.97
#